data_AF-A0A353VYL2-F1
#
_entry.id   AF-A0A353VYL2-F1
#
_cell.length_a   1.000
_cell.length_b   1.000
_cell.length_c   1.000
_cell.angle_alpha   90.00
_cell.angle_beta   90.00
_cell.angle_gamma   90.00
#
_symmetry.space_group_name_H-M   'P 1'
#
loop_
_entity.id
_entity.type
_entity.pdbx_description
1 polymer ?
#
loop_
_entity_poly.entity_id
_entity_poly.type
_entity_poly.pdbx_seq_one_letter_code
_entity_poly.pdbx_strand_id
1 'polypeptide(L)'
;MRLFLVVLFLLIISSACSQSDDPKFYFEKGQYKKALILWKPLANGGDSLAQNYLGIQYYLGLGVERNLEFASKWFKKAALVGFPDAQYNLGVMYENGEFVKQDLITASMWFYAASENGNKNAMKRIHGLLNHDKVFPNQFNHAKTLAEKYISIENKN
;
A
#
# COMPACT_ATOMS: atom_id res chain seq x y z
N MET A 1 -12.44 -30.03 49.11
CA MET A 1 -12.66 -28.59 48.79
C MET A 1 -11.39 -27.92 48.25
N ARG A 2 -10.75 -28.48 47.21
CA ARG A 2 -9.51 -27.94 46.58
C ARG A 2 -9.41 -28.30 45.10
N LEU A 3 -10.53 -28.32 44.38
CA LEU A 3 -10.52 -28.54 42.92
C LEU A 3 -11.27 -27.46 42.12
N PHE A 4 -11.90 -26.48 42.78
CA PHE A 4 -12.65 -25.40 42.12
C PHE A 4 -11.82 -24.12 41.89
N LEU A 5 -10.64 -23.99 42.50
CA LEU A 5 -9.80 -22.78 42.38
C LEU A 5 -8.81 -22.81 41.21
N VAL A 6 -8.53 -23.98 40.62
CA VAL A 6 -7.58 -24.09 39.49
C VAL A 6 -8.29 -23.88 38.14
N VAL A 7 -9.57 -24.24 38.03
CA VAL A 7 -10.34 -24.03 36.79
C VAL A 7 -10.78 -22.57 36.63
N LEU A 8 -10.90 -21.82 37.73
CA LEU A 8 -11.25 -20.38 37.68
C LEU A 8 -10.10 -19.50 37.18
N PHE A 9 -8.85 -19.98 37.16
CA PHE A 9 -7.71 -19.23 36.63
C PHE A 9 -7.48 -19.40 35.11
N LEU A 10 -8.05 -20.46 34.51
CA LEU A 10 -7.94 -20.69 33.06
C LEU A 10 -8.99 -19.92 32.24
N LEU A 11 -10.01 -19.34 32.88
CA LEU A 11 -11.01 -18.49 32.23
C LEU A 11 -10.71 -16.99 32.30
N ILE A 12 -9.63 -16.57 33.00
CA ILE A 12 -9.22 -15.16 33.09
C ILE A 12 -8.08 -14.83 32.11
N ILE A 13 -7.48 -15.83 31.45
CA ILE A 13 -6.43 -15.58 30.43
C ILE A 13 -7.05 -15.31 29.04
N SER A 14 -8.28 -15.77 28.75
CA SER A 14 -8.89 -15.46 27.45
C SER A 14 -9.36 -14.00 27.35
N SER A 15 -9.63 -13.33 28.47
CA SER A 15 -10.09 -11.93 28.47
C SER A 15 -8.96 -10.90 28.39
N ALA A 16 -7.69 -11.31 28.53
CA ALA A 16 -6.53 -10.46 28.23
C ALA A 16 -6.17 -10.43 26.74
N CYS A 17 -6.74 -11.34 25.92
CA CYS A 17 -6.46 -11.45 24.48
C CYS A 17 -7.35 -10.53 23.63
N SER A 18 -7.90 -9.45 24.20
CA SER A 18 -8.87 -8.57 23.54
C SER A 18 -8.35 -7.17 23.20
N GLN A 19 -7.07 -6.86 23.46
CA GLN A 19 -6.43 -5.69 22.85
C GLN A 19 -5.84 -6.14 21.52
N SER A 20 -6.61 -6.04 20.44
CA SER A 20 -6.11 -6.36 19.10
C SER A 20 -4.85 -5.54 18.84
N ASP A 21 -3.69 -6.20 18.71
CA ASP A 21 -2.44 -5.63 18.21
C ASP A 21 -2.57 -5.29 16.71
N ASP A 22 -3.60 -4.52 16.37
CA ASP A 22 -3.87 -4.05 15.03
C ASP A 22 -2.84 -2.95 14.70
N PRO A 23 -1.91 -3.21 13.76
CA PRO A 23 -0.93 -2.20 13.37
C PRO A 23 -1.56 -0.92 12.82
N LYS A 24 -2.76 -1.00 12.22
CA LYS A 24 -3.49 0.16 11.72
C LYS A 24 -3.93 1.08 12.86
N PHE A 25 -4.41 0.53 13.97
CA PHE A 25 -4.76 1.29 15.16
C PHE A 25 -3.59 2.15 15.66
N TYR A 26 -2.39 1.56 15.78
CA TYR A 26 -1.21 2.30 16.20
C TYR A 26 -0.76 3.35 15.17
N PHE A 27 -0.91 3.05 13.88
CA PHE A 27 -0.59 4.00 12.81
C PHE A 27 -1.49 5.24 12.88
N GLU A 28 -2.80 5.06 13.04
CA GLU A 28 -3.79 6.14 13.16
C GLU A 28 -3.59 6.99 14.42
N LYS A 29 -3.09 6.39 15.51
CA LYS A 29 -2.73 7.10 16.73
C LYS A 29 -1.36 7.81 16.66
N GLY A 30 -0.69 7.78 15.52
CA GLY A 30 0.65 8.37 15.35
C GLY A 30 1.76 7.59 16.06
N GLN A 31 1.48 6.39 16.57
CA GLN A 31 2.45 5.51 17.21
C GLN A 31 3.21 4.70 16.15
N TYR A 32 3.83 5.42 15.21
CA TYR A 32 4.39 4.85 13.99
C TYR A 32 5.48 3.80 14.23
N LYS A 33 6.29 3.93 15.29
CA LYS A 33 7.30 2.91 15.63
C LYS A 33 6.66 1.57 16.00
N LYS A 34 5.55 1.59 16.74
CA LYS A 34 4.81 0.36 17.09
C LYS A 34 4.13 -0.23 15.87
N ALA A 35 3.45 0.61 15.08
CA ALA A 35 2.86 0.20 13.81
C ALA A 35 3.91 -0.46 12.90
N LEU A 36 5.10 0.14 12.79
CA LEU A 36 6.21 -0.39 11.98
C LEU A 36 6.65 -1.78 12.42
N ILE A 37 6.79 -2.00 13.74
CA ILE A 37 7.17 -3.30 14.31
C ILE A 37 6.16 -4.37 13.92
N LEU A 38 4.86 -4.04 13.97
CA LEU A 38 3.77 -4.95 13.65
C LEU A 38 3.56 -5.14 12.14
N TRP A 39 3.76 -4.09 11.32
CA TRP A 39 3.65 -4.17 9.86
C TRP A 39 4.76 -4.98 9.21
N LYS A 40 6.01 -4.88 9.71
CA LYS A 40 7.17 -5.56 9.13
C LYS A 40 6.97 -7.08 8.92
N PRO A 41 6.60 -7.89 9.94
CA PRO A 41 6.41 -9.32 9.75
C PRO A 41 5.27 -9.63 8.77
N LEU A 42 4.15 -8.90 8.81
CA LEU A 42 3.03 -9.07 7.89
C LEU A 42 3.43 -8.77 6.43
N ALA A 43 4.14 -7.66 6.23
CA ALA A 43 4.63 -7.26 4.91
C ALA A 43 5.63 -8.26 4.32
N ASN A 44 6.54 -8.77 5.17
CA ASN A 44 7.46 -9.85 4.81
C ASN A 44 6.71 -11.15 4.47
N GLY A 45 5.58 -11.40 5.12
CA GLY A 45 4.69 -12.53 4.84
C GLY A 45 3.82 -12.37 3.59
N GLY A 46 3.92 -11.24 2.87
CA GLY A 46 3.19 -11.03 1.62
C GLY A 46 1.89 -10.24 1.74
N ASP A 47 1.51 -9.77 2.94
CA ASP A 47 0.29 -9.00 3.13
C ASP A 47 0.39 -7.63 2.43
N SER A 48 -0.44 -7.41 1.39
CA SER A 48 -0.37 -6.22 0.55
C SER A 48 -0.76 -4.93 1.28
N LEU A 49 -1.65 -5.02 2.28
CA LEU A 49 -2.02 -3.88 3.11
C LEU A 49 -0.83 -3.45 3.97
N ALA A 50 -0.15 -4.41 4.60
CA ALA A 50 1.05 -4.18 5.39
C ALA A 50 2.20 -3.66 4.53
N GLN A 51 2.41 -4.22 3.34
CA GLN A 51 3.40 -3.72 2.38
C GLN A 51 3.10 -2.26 1.99
N ASN A 52 1.83 -1.92 1.75
CA ASN A 52 1.44 -0.53 1.47
C ASN A 52 1.73 0.40 2.67
N TYR A 53 1.35 0.02 3.89
CA TYR A 53 1.64 0.86 5.07
C TYR A 53 3.13 1.00 5.35
N LEU A 54 3.91 -0.08 5.18
CA LEU A 54 5.35 -0.03 5.31
C LEU A 54 5.97 0.90 4.26
N GLY A 55 5.46 0.87 3.03
CA GLY A 55 5.80 1.83 1.97
C GLY A 55 5.50 3.27 2.38
N ILE A 56 4.30 3.55 2.92
CA ILE A 56 3.92 4.89 3.42
C ILE A 56 4.87 5.36 4.53
N GLN A 57 5.21 4.49 5.48
CA GLN A 57 6.11 4.85 6.57
C GLN A 57 7.51 5.23 6.08
N TYR A 58 8.07 4.49 5.12
CA TYR A 58 9.34 4.86 4.50
C TYR A 58 9.24 6.09 3.61
N TYR A 59 8.12 6.29 2.90
CA TYR A 59 7.92 7.44 2.01
C TYR A 59 7.86 8.76 2.80
N LEU A 60 7.13 8.76 3.93
CA LEU A 60 6.93 9.92 4.79
C LEU A 60 7.96 10.04 5.92
N GLY A 61 8.77 9.01 6.19
CA GLY A 61 9.68 8.97 7.34
C GLY A 61 8.96 8.83 8.69
N LEU A 62 7.85 8.09 8.73
CA LEU A 62 7.01 7.95 9.92
C LEU A 62 7.50 6.79 10.79
N GLY A 63 8.16 7.12 11.90
CA GLY A 63 8.70 6.13 12.84
C GLY A 63 9.92 5.38 12.31
N VAL A 64 10.41 5.73 11.12
CA VAL A 64 11.62 5.23 10.47
C VAL A 64 12.24 6.37 9.64
N GLU A 65 13.54 6.30 9.34
CA GLU A 65 14.16 7.24 8.43
C GLU A 65 13.50 7.19 7.05
N ARG A 66 13.26 8.36 6.44
CA ARG A 66 12.65 8.45 5.12
C ARG A 66 13.55 7.81 4.08
N ASN A 67 13.00 6.85 3.34
CA ASN A 67 13.72 6.12 2.29
C ASN A 67 12.79 5.81 1.12
N LEU A 68 12.90 6.59 0.05
CA LEU A 68 12.03 6.46 -1.12
C LEU A 68 12.28 5.19 -1.93
N GLU A 69 13.51 4.66 -1.92
CA GLU A 69 13.83 3.40 -2.58
C GLU A 69 13.07 2.24 -1.92
N PHE A 70 13.09 2.17 -0.59
CA PHE A 70 12.36 1.16 0.17
C PHE A 70 10.85 1.35 0.04
N ALA A 71 10.37 2.60 0.05
CA ALA A 71 8.96 2.88 -0.21
C ALA A 71 8.52 2.33 -1.58
N SER A 72 9.26 2.64 -2.64
CA SER A 72 8.99 2.16 -3.99
C SER A 72 8.99 0.63 -4.06
N LYS A 73 9.96 -0.03 -3.42
CA LYS A 73 10.04 -1.50 -3.35
C LYS A 73 8.80 -2.11 -2.70
N TRP A 74 8.34 -1.56 -1.58
CA TRP A 74 7.17 -2.07 -0.87
C TRP A 74 5.86 -1.78 -1.61
N PHE A 75 5.69 -0.58 -2.14
CA PHE A 75 4.53 -0.28 -2.99
C PHE A 75 4.50 -1.17 -4.22
N LYS A 76 5.64 -1.43 -4.87
CA LYS A 76 5.70 -2.32 -6.03
C LYS A 76 5.27 -3.75 -5.70
N LYS A 77 5.70 -4.30 -4.56
CA LYS A 77 5.25 -5.63 -4.11
C LYS A 77 3.73 -5.71 -3.97
N ALA A 78 3.11 -4.73 -3.30
CA ALA A 78 1.66 -4.70 -3.12
C ALA A 78 0.92 -4.41 -4.44
N ALA A 79 1.45 -3.52 -5.27
CA ALA A 79 0.85 -3.12 -6.53
C ALA A 79 0.84 -4.25 -7.56
N LEU A 80 1.87 -5.10 -7.55
CA LEU A 80 2.01 -6.28 -8.40
C LEU A 80 0.86 -7.28 -8.21
N VAL A 81 0.41 -7.47 -6.97
CA VAL A 81 -0.73 -8.35 -6.65
C VAL A 81 -2.08 -7.62 -6.70
N GLY A 82 -2.13 -6.45 -7.35
CA GLY A 82 -3.38 -5.74 -7.60
C GLY A 82 -3.83 -4.80 -6.47
N PHE A 83 -3.01 -4.52 -5.45
CA PHE A 83 -3.46 -3.70 -4.32
C PHE A 83 -3.65 -2.23 -4.75
N PRO A 84 -4.89 -1.70 -4.76
CA PRO A 84 -5.24 -0.45 -5.43
C PRO A 84 -4.52 0.77 -4.85
N ASP A 85 -4.37 0.85 -3.52
CA ASP A 85 -3.72 1.99 -2.89
C ASP A 85 -2.20 2.02 -3.13
N ALA A 86 -1.56 0.86 -3.26
CA ALA A 86 -0.15 0.79 -3.59
C ALA A 86 0.11 1.14 -5.06
N GLN A 87 -0.78 0.72 -5.98
CA GLN A 87 -0.75 1.15 -7.37
C GLN A 87 -0.89 2.67 -7.46
N TYR A 88 -1.85 3.24 -6.72
CA TYR A 88 -2.00 4.70 -6.65
C TYR A 88 -0.74 5.39 -6.11
N ASN A 89 -0.15 4.89 -5.02
CA ASN A 89 1.06 5.46 -4.43
C ASN A 89 2.27 5.40 -5.38
N LEU A 90 2.44 4.31 -6.13
CA LEU A 90 3.44 4.26 -7.20
C LEU A 90 3.18 5.28 -8.29
N GLY A 91 1.91 5.44 -8.71
CA GLY A 91 1.52 6.47 -9.67
C GLY A 91 1.95 7.87 -9.21
N VAL A 92 1.73 8.20 -7.93
CA VAL A 92 2.16 9.48 -7.34
C VAL A 92 3.68 9.63 -7.37
N MET A 93 4.46 8.59 -7.07
CA MET A 93 5.92 8.67 -7.11
C MET A 93 6.44 8.99 -8.53
N TYR A 94 5.87 8.38 -9.56
CA TYR A 94 6.20 8.68 -10.96
C TYR A 94 5.68 10.05 -11.41
N GLU A 95 4.50 10.46 -10.94
CA GLU A 95 3.92 11.78 -11.22
C GLU A 95 4.82 12.90 -10.67
N ASN A 96 5.36 12.72 -9.46
CA ASN A 96 6.20 13.72 -8.81
C ASN A 96 7.69 13.62 -9.18
N GLY A 97 8.12 12.51 -9.79
CA GLY A 97 9.54 12.23 -9.98
C GLY A 97 10.28 12.01 -8.65
N GLU A 98 9.64 11.34 -7.70
CA GLU A 98 10.23 11.04 -6.40
C GLU A 98 11.03 9.74 -6.48
N PHE A 99 12.35 9.84 -6.25
CA PHE A 99 13.35 8.78 -6.40
C PHE A 99 13.57 8.29 -7.84
N VAL A 100 12.52 8.26 -8.67
CA VAL A 100 12.59 8.01 -10.11
C VAL A 100 12.42 9.32 -10.89
N LYS A 101 12.90 9.39 -12.13
CA LYS A 101 12.58 10.53 -13.00
C LYS A 101 11.07 10.60 -13.20
N GLN A 102 10.52 11.82 -13.23
CA GLN A 102 9.11 12.03 -13.53
C GLN A 102 8.74 11.37 -14.87
N ASP A 103 7.68 10.57 -14.84
CA ASP A 103 7.12 9.88 -15.99
C ASP A 103 5.59 9.80 -15.87
N LEU A 104 4.91 10.70 -16.56
CA LEU A 104 3.45 10.83 -16.49
C LEU A 104 2.73 9.69 -17.23
N ILE A 105 3.38 9.00 -18.16
CA ILE A 105 2.80 7.83 -18.85
C ILE A 105 2.80 6.65 -17.88
N THR A 106 3.94 6.39 -17.21
CA THR A 106 4.03 5.36 -16.18
C THR A 106 3.13 5.68 -14.98
N ALA A 107 3.02 6.95 -14.59
CA ALA A 107 2.07 7.37 -13.55
C ALA A 107 0.62 7.07 -13.96
N SER A 108 0.22 7.44 -15.17
CA SER A 108 -1.12 7.19 -15.71
C SER A 108 -1.44 5.70 -15.82
N MET A 109 -0.44 4.87 -16.16
CA MET A 109 -0.57 3.41 -16.18
C MET A 109 -0.91 2.88 -14.78
N TRP A 110 -0.18 3.30 -13.75
CA TRP A 110 -0.43 2.89 -12.37
C TRP A 110 -1.75 3.41 -11.82
N PHE A 111 -2.12 4.66 -12.14
CA PHE A 111 -3.44 5.18 -11.76
C PHE A 111 -4.57 4.42 -12.44
N TYR A 112 -4.41 4.03 -13.71
CA TYR A 112 -5.43 3.24 -14.39
C TYR A 112 -5.57 1.84 -13.76
N ALA A 113 -4.46 1.17 -13.49
CA ALA A 113 -4.49 -0.10 -12.75
C ALA A 113 -5.18 0.06 -11.38
N ALA A 114 -4.88 1.13 -10.64
CA ALA A 114 -5.49 1.42 -9.36
C ALA A 114 -7.00 1.64 -9.49
N SER A 115 -7.48 2.34 -10.53
CA SER A 115 -8.92 2.55 -10.73
C SER A 115 -9.65 1.26 -11.06
N GLU A 116 -9.06 0.39 -11.88
CA GLU A 116 -9.63 -0.92 -12.21
C GLU A 116 -9.76 -1.81 -10.97
N ASN A 117 -8.81 -1.67 -10.02
CA ASN A 117 -8.84 -2.36 -8.73
C ASN A 117 -9.60 -1.60 -7.62
N GLY A 118 -10.36 -0.55 -7.96
CA GLY A 118 -11.29 0.11 -7.05
C GLY A 118 -10.79 1.37 -6.32
N ASN A 119 -9.60 1.89 -6.64
CA ASN A 119 -9.14 3.18 -6.11
C ASN A 119 -9.90 4.35 -6.78
N LYS A 120 -10.87 4.91 -6.06
CA LYS A 120 -11.71 6.02 -6.55
C LYS A 120 -10.96 7.33 -6.78
N ASN A 121 -9.80 7.52 -6.15
CA ASN A 121 -8.99 8.73 -6.31
C ASN A 121 -8.14 8.68 -7.58
N ALA A 122 -7.82 7.49 -8.08
CA ALA A 122 -6.99 7.32 -9.26
C ALA A 122 -7.62 7.90 -10.53
N MET A 123 -8.94 7.70 -10.73
CA MET A 123 -9.66 8.33 -11.83
C MET A 123 -9.62 9.87 -11.78
N LYS A 124 -9.68 10.46 -10.57
CA LYS A 124 -9.56 11.91 -10.41
C LYS A 124 -8.17 12.40 -10.82
N ARG A 125 -7.11 11.64 -10.49
CA ARG A 125 -5.74 11.96 -10.91
C ARG A 125 -5.57 11.88 -12.42
N ILE A 126 -6.09 10.83 -13.06
CA ILE A 126 -6.09 10.69 -14.52
C ILE A 126 -6.78 11.88 -15.19
N HIS A 127 -7.98 12.26 -14.73
CA HIS A 127 -8.69 13.42 -15.28
C HIS A 127 -7.89 14.72 -15.09
N GLY A 128 -7.22 14.89 -13.95
CA GLY A 128 -6.33 16.04 -13.73
C GLY A 128 -5.18 16.08 -14.74
N LEU A 129 -4.54 14.95 -15.02
CA LEU A 129 -3.45 14.87 -16.00
C LEU A 129 -3.92 15.19 -17.44
N LEU A 130 -5.12 14.74 -17.81
CA LEU A 130 -5.71 15.00 -19.13
C LEU A 130 -6.20 16.46 -19.28
N ASN A 131 -6.90 16.99 -18.27
CA ASN A 131 -7.49 18.33 -18.33
C ASN A 131 -6.45 19.46 -18.34
N HIS A 132 -5.26 19.20 -17.82
CA HIS A 132 -4.15 20.15 -17.82
C HIS A 132 -3.19 19.95 -19.01
N ASP A 133 -3.58 19.16 -20.02
CA ASP A 133 -2.77 18.81 -21.20
C ASP A 133 -1.38 18.26 -20.84
N LYS A 134 -1.24 17.68 -19.64
CA LYS A 134 0.02 17.07 -19.18
C LYS A 134 0.21 15.69 -19.81
N VAL A 135 -0.88 15.01 -20.12
CA VAL A 135 -0.93 13.74 -20.85
C VAL A 135 -2.01 13.86 -21.90
N PHE A 136 -1.67 13.58 -23.16
CA PHE A 136 -2.64 13.60 -24.26
C PHE A 136 -3.43 12.28 -24.32
N PRO A 137 -4.65 12.27 -24.88
CA PRO A 137 -5.48 11.06 -24.96
C PRO A 137 -4.80 9.84 -25.59
N ASN A 138 -3.95 10.04 -26.60
CA ASN A 138 -3.18 8.96 -27.22
C ASN A 138 -2.13 8.35 -26.28
N GLN A 139 -1.44 9.17 -25.48
CA GLN A 139 -0.49 8.73 -24.46
C GLN A 139 -1.21 8.00 -23.32
N PHE A 140 -2.40 8.49 -22.93
CA PHE A 140 -3.19 7.80 -21.93
C PHE A 140 -3.69 6.44 -22.43
N ASN A 141 -4.15 6.34 -23.68
CA ASN A 141 -4.52 5.05 -24.28
C ASN A 141 -3.33 4.08 -24.30
N HIS A 142 -2.12 4.58 -24.61
CA HIS A 142 -0.91 3.78 -24.49
C HIS A 142 -0.66 3.29 -23.04
N ALA A 143 -0.83 4.17 -22.05
CA ALA A 143 -0.71 3.82 -20.64
C ALA A 143 -1.72 2.74 -20.20
N LYS A 144 -2.96 2.76 -20.72
CA LYS A 144 -3.94 1.68 -20.48
C LYS A 144 -3.47 0.35 -21.01
N THR A 145 -3.00 0.31 -22.26
CA THR A 145 -2.47 -0.92 -22.86
C THR A 145 -1.28 -1.47 -22.08
N LEU A 146 -0.42 -0.59 -21.57
CA LEU A 146 0.69 -0.99 -20.68
C LEU A 146 0.17 -1.61 -19.38
N ALA A 147 -0.85 -1.03 -18.76
CA ALA A 147 -1.43 -1.55 -17.52
C ALA A 147 -2.07 -2.93 -17.73
N GLU A 148 -2.84 -3.10 -18.80
CA GLU A 148 -3.45 -4.38 -19.19
C GLU A 148 -2.39 -5.46 -19.45
N LYS A 149 -1.31 -5.10 -20.14
CA LYS A 149 -0.17 -6.00 -20.36
C LYS A 149 0.51 -6.36 -19.05
N TYR A 150 0.70 -5.40 -18.15
CA TYR A 150 1.35 -5.62 -16.86
C TYR A 150 0.54 -6.59 -15.99
N ILE A 151 -0.78 -6.40 -15.91
CA ILE A 151 -1.71 -7.25 -15.16
C ILE A 151 -1.77 -8.66 -15.76
N SER A 152 -1.77 -8.79 -17.09
CA SER A 152 -1.88 -10.09 -17.78
C SER A 152 -0.62 -10.95 -17.75
N ILE A 153 0.57 -10.35 -17.60
CA ILE A 153 1.84 -11.10 -17.49
C ILE A 153 2.00 -11.70 -16.09
N GLU A 154 1.63 -10.97 -15.03
CA GLU A 154 1.76 -11.46 -13.64
C GLU A 154 0.70 -12.51 -13.28
N ASN A 155 -0.52 -12.44 -13.85
CA ASN A 155 -1.56 -13.46 -13.64
C ASN A 155 -1.27 -14.82 -14.30
N LYS A 156 -0.14 -14.97 -15.01
CA LYS A 156 0.26 -16.19 -15.73
C LYS A 156 1.50 -16.88 -15.15
N ASN A 157 2.13 -16.30 -14.13
CA ASN A 157 3.28 -16.87 -13.43
C ASN A 157 2.93 -17.22 -11.98
#